data_AF-A0A3B0PN15-F1
#
_entry.id   AF-A0A3B0PN15-F1
#
_cell.length_a   1.000
_cell.length_b   1.000
_cell.length_c   1.000
_cell.angle_alpha   90.00
_cell.angle_beta   90.00
_cell.angle_gamma   90.00
#
_symmetry.space_group_name_H-M   'P 1'
#
loop_
_entity.id
_entity.type
_entity.pdbx_description
1 polymer ?
#
loop_
_entity_poly.entity_id
_entity_poly.type
_entity_poly.pdbx_seq_one_letter_code
_entity_poly.pdbx_strand_id
1 'polypeptide(L)'
;MASAIPRVTGLVMGGKNVFLQTTMQGTRRGEAGNCIKQFFTNGNNHLARFVGSTKSLDKAFKFAKSVSEFSCGVIESSGSTGASLQVAKNVAGTLSTARSVVALANVLNGSIPGCVNSSKNCFHHIKKCFTPEAEYNLGSLEKGLSYNKIYLTKSDHALAAIKEGCSAIGAATYITTFGVSRPILLANKLANKPFLSSEAKEGLGNSVNYLMTANHAAGVIGGAASLLYENRAYKRASDGLLNARTTETMDPEVYNQVSQQLKESHFKAVKKTILGILEKAFELVADLFKLIPFPFSAPIRLAVTSGAVTLSSGIGLYSVWSNS
;
A
#
# COMPACT_ATOMS: atom_id res chain seq x y z
N MET A 1 -4.34 -6.45 20.55
CA MET A 1 -3.79 -7.80 20.27
C MET A 1 -2.43 -7.63 19.63
N ALA A 2 -1.40 -8.19 20.26
CA ALA A 2 -0.03 -8.09 19.79
C ALA A 2 0.08 -8.80 18.44
N SER A 3 0.28 -8.01 17.38
CA SER A 3 0.77 -8.54 16.11
C SER A 3 2.15 -9.11 16.41
N ALA A 4 2.23 -10.43 16.50
CA ALA A 4 3.49 -11.14 16.37
C ALA A 4 3.94 -10.92 14.92
N ILE A 5 4.57 -9.77 14.67
CA ILE A 5 5.35 -9.56 13.46
C ILE A 5 6.34 -10.73 13.44
N PRO A 6 6.33 -11.60 12.42
CA PRO A 6 7.33 -12.65 12.34
C PRO A 6 8.70 -11.99 12.37
N ARG A 7 9.46 -12.34 13.40
CA ARG A 7 10.83 -11.89 13.62
C ARG A 7 11.65 -12.48 12.48
N VAL A 8 11.99 -11.66 11.49
CA VAL A 8 12.88 -12.07 10.42
C VAL A 8 14.30 -12.10 10.99
N THR A 9 14.89 -13.29 10.95
CA THR A 9 16.29 -13.56 11.27
C THR A 9 17.18 -12.63 10.47
N GLY A 10 18.05 -11.89 11.15
CA GLY A 10 19.02 -11.02 10.51
C GLY A 10 20.18 -11.83 9.95
N LEU A 11 20.55 -11.58 8.70
CA LEU A 11 21.78 -12.12 8.13
C LEU A 11 22.94 -11.24 8.59
N VAL A 12 23.90 -11.80 9.31
CA VAL A 12 25.13 -11.16 9.78
C VAL A 12 26.27 -11.65 8.90
N MET A 13 26.93 -10.75 8.17
CA MET A 13 28.19 -11.07 7.51
C MET A 13 29.34 -10.65 8.42
N GLY A 14 29.85 -11.58 9.22
CA GLY A 14 31.18 -11.47 9.81
C GLY A 14 32.16 -12.03 8.80
N GLY A 15 33.07 -11.20 8.28
CA GLY A 15 34.11 -11.54 7.29
C GLY A 15 34.04 -12.95 6.69
N LYS A 16 33.46 -13.08 5.49
CA LYS A 16 33.33 -14.34 4.72
C LYS A 16 32.64 -15.49 5.47
N ASN A 17 31.65 -15.20 6.31
CA ASN A 17 30.72 -16.21 6.81
C ASN A 17 29.33 -15.59 6.96
N VAL A 18 28.33 -16.26 6.41
CA VAL A 18 26.91 -15.91 6.56
C VAL A 18 26.40 -16.54 7.86
N PHE A 19 26.18 -15.73 8.89
CA PHE A 19 25.54 -16.19 10.13
C PHE A 19 24.12 -15.68 10.21
N LEU A 20 23.18 -16.55 10.57
CA LEU A 20 21.85 -16.15 11.01
C LEU A 20 21.92 -15.75 12.48
N GLN A 21 21.69 -14.49 12.79
CA GLN A 21 21.38 -14.10 14.16
C GLN A 21 19.87 -14.20 14.32
N THR A 22 19.42 -15.29 14.94
CA THR A 22 18.10 -15.33 15.57
C THR A 22 18.16 -14.29 16.68
N THR A 23 17.60 -13.11 16.46
CA THR A 23 17.42 -12.11 17.53
C THR A 23 16.55 -12.73 18.60
N MET A 24 17.17 -13.41 19.57
CA MET A 24 16.64 -13.60 20.90
C MET A 24 16.62 -12.24 21.60
N GLN A 25 15.72 -11.35 21.15
CA GLN A 25 15.08 -10.50 22.13
C GLN A 25 14.01 -11.34 22.81
N GLY A 26 14.45 -12.16 23.77
CA GLY A 26 13.60 -12.46 24.91
C GLY A 26 13.02 -11.14 25.41
N THR A 27 11.72 -11.15 25.73
CA THR A 27 11.00 -10.20 26.59
C THR A 27 11.89 -9.15 27.28
N ARG A 28 12.39 -8.16 26.53
CA ARG A 28 12.90 -6.92 27.13
C ARG A 28 11.66 -6.13 27.47
N ARG A 29 11.24 -6.27 28.73
CA ARG A 29 10.41 -5.29 29.43
C ARG A 29 10.88 -3.90 29.01
N GLY A 30 9.96 -3.13 28.42
CA GLY A 30 10.05 -1.69 28.27
C GLY A 30 11.34 -1.16 27.64
N GLU A 31 11.54 -1.35 26.32
CA GLU A 31 12.18 -0.26 25.60
C GLU A 31 11.26 0.96 25.77
N ALA A 32 11.79 2.04 26.34
CA ALA A 32 11.15 3.34 26.44
C ALA A 32 10.92 3.91 25.02
N GLY A 33 9.97 3.31 24.30
CA GLY A 33 9.49 3.80 23.03
C GLY A 33 8.69 5.05 23.31
N ASN A 34 9.02 6.14 22.61
CA ASN A 34 8.32 7.42 22.60
C ASN A 34 6.83 7.22 22.95
N CYS A 35 6.40 7.71 24.13
CA CYS A 35 5.10 7.41 24.71
C CYS A 35 3.94 7.76 23.75
N ILE A 36 4.17 8.75 22.88
CA ILE A 36 3.27 9.15 21.79
C ILE A 36 3.11 8.01 20.78
N LYS A 37 4.21 7.38 20.35
CA LYS A 37 4.16 6.23 19.43
C LYS A 37 3.42 5.06 20.08
N GLN A 38 3.70 4.75 21.34
CA GLN A 38 2.98 3.71 22.07
C GLN A 38 1.49 4.03 22.23
N PHE A 39 1.12 5.30 22.43
CA PHE A 39 -0.28 5.75 22.48
C PHE A 39 -1.03 5.46 21.16
N PHE A 40 -0.38 5.65 20.01
CA PHE A 40 -1.00 5.41 18.70
C PHE A 40 -0.85 3.97 18.17
N THR A 41 0.03 3.13 18.74
CA THR A 41 0.28 1.77 18.23
C THR A 41 0.00 0.64 19.21
N ASN A 42 -0.31 0.92 20.48
CA ASN A 42 -0.62 -0.11 21.46
C ASN A 42 -2.03 -0.68 21.20
N GLY A 43 -2.12 -1.98 20.92
CA GLY A 43 -3.39 -2.67 20.65
C GLY A 43 -4.38 -2.73 21.82
N ASN A 44 -4.01 -2.25 23.01
CA ASN A 44 -4.90 -2.05 24.16
C ASN A 44 -5.44 -0.61 24.25
N ASN A 45 -4.93 0.31 23.43
CA ASN A 45 -5.44 1.67 23.33
C ASN A 45 -6.61 1.72 22.33
N HIS A 46 -7.75 2.26 22.76
CA HIS A 46 -8.96 2.37 21.92
C HIS A 46 -8.75 3.23 20.68
N LEU A 47 -7.96 4.32 20.79
CA LEU A 47 -7.59 5.18 19.67
C LEU A 47 -6.68 4.45 18.68
N ALA A 48 -5.68 3.71 19.16
CA ALA A 48 -4.81 2.90 18.29
C ALA A 48 -5.58 1.79 17.57
N ARG A 49 -6.56 1.16 18.24
CA ARG A 49 -7.46 0.17 17.62
C ARG A 49 -8.37 0.80 16.58
N PHE A 50 -8.91 1.98 16.86
CA PHE A 50 -9.75 2.73 15.94
C PHE A 50 -8.94 3.18 14.70
N VAL A 51 -7.75 3.75 14.90
CA VAL A 51 -6.81 4.14 13.83
C VAL A 51 -6.32 2.93 13.03
N GLY A 52 -6.13 1.78 13.68
CA GLY A 52 -5.77 0.52 13.02
C GLY A 52 -6.91 -0.05 12.17
N SER A 53 -8.17 0.11 12.61
CA SER A 53 -9.35 -0.39 11.91
C SER A 53 -9.85 0.51 10.79
N THR A 54 -9.48 1.80 10.77
CA THR A 54 -9.95 2.75 9.74
C THR A 54 -9.53 2.36 8.32
N LYS A 55 -8.40 1.67 8.13
CA LYS A 55 -7.99 1.13 6.82
C LYS A 55 -8.90 -0.01 6.37
N SER A 56 -9.21 -0.95 7.28
CA SER A 56 -10.13 -2.06 7.00
C SER A 56 -11.54 -1.54 6.73
N LEU A 57 -11.98 -0.52 7.49
CA LEU A 57 -13.28 0.14 7.29
C LEU A 57 -13.36 0.92 5.97
N ASP A 58 -12.34 1.70 5.59
CA ASP A 58 -12.30 2.38 4.28
C ASP A 58 -12.42 1.36 3.14
N LYS A 59 -11.71 0.22 3.24
CA LYS A 59 -11.78 -0.86 2.24
C LYS A 59 -13.15 -1.54 2.21
N ALA A 60 -13.75 -1.81 3.36
CA ALA A 60 -15.07 -2.41 3.45
C ALA A 60 -16.15 -1.48 2.88
N PHE A 61 -16.10 -0.19 3.23
CA PHE A 61 -17.02 0.82 2.67
C PHE A 61 -16.81 1.00 1.17
N LYS A 62 -15.56 0.98 0.70
CA LYS A 62 -15.27 1.03 -0.73
C LYS A 62 -15.86 -0.17 -1.47
N PHE A 63 -15.70 -1.38 -0.94
CA PHE A 63 -16.25 -2.61 -1.50
C PHE A 63 -17.79 -2.59 -1.54
N ALA A 64 -18.44 -2.34 -0.40
CA ALA A 64 -19.90 -2.30 -0.34
C ALA A 64 -20.49 -1.20 -1.24
N LYS A 65 -19.83 -0.02 -1.30
CA LYS A 65 -20.20 1.06 -2.22
C LYS A 65 -20.11 0.60 -3.67
N SER A 66 -19.00 -0.01 -4.07
CA SER A 66 -18.80 -0.40 -5.47
C SER A 66 -19.72 -1.54 -5.89
N VAL A 67 -20.06 -2.47 -5.00
CA VAL A 67 -21.10 -3.47 -5.25
C VAL A 67 -22.44 -2.78 -5.52
N SER A 68 -22.79 -1.80 -4.69
CA SER A 68 -24.03 -1.05 -4.83
C SER A 68 -24.08 -0.21 -6.11
N GLU A 69 -22.98 0.43 -6.51
CA GLU A 69 -22.86 1.16 -7.77
C GLU A 69 -22.90 0.23 -8.99
N PHE A 70 -22.29 -0.96 -8.88
CA PHE A 70 -22.38 -2.00 -9.89
C PHE A 70 -23.82 -2.44 -10.11
N SER A 71 -24.56 -2.72 -9.02
CA SER A 71 -25.99 -3.04 -9.09
C SER A 71 -26.81 -1.91 -9.71
N CYS A 72 -26.52 -0.64 -9.40
CA CYS A 72 -27.17 0.49 -10.06
C CYS A 72 -26.96 0.45 -11.57
N GLY A 73 -25.72 0.28 -12.03
CA GLY A 73 -25.38 0.25 -13.45
C GLY A 73 -26.08 -0.90 -14.19
N VAL A 74 -26.11 -2.10 -13.58
CA VAL A 74 -26.80 -3.27 -14.16
C VAL A 74 -28.31 -3.05 -14.24
N ILE A 75 -28.95 -2.63 -13.14
CA ILE A 75 -30.41 -2.43 -13.08
C ILE A 75 -30.87 -1.33 -14.05
N GLU A 76 -30.12 -0.23 -14.14
CA GLU A 76 -30.42 0.84 -15.10
C GLU A 76 -30.19 0.39 -16.55
N SER A 77 -29.14 -0.42 -16.80
CA SER A 77 -28.89 -0.95 -18.15
C SER A 77 -29.96 -1.93 -18.62
N SER A 78 -30.65 -2.60 -17.71
CA SER A 78 -31.78 -3.49 -18.01
C SER A 78 -33.12 -2.74 -18.11
N GLY A 79 -33.11 -1.41 -18.09
CA GLY A 79 -34.32 -0.58 -18.23
C GLY A 79 -35.26 -0.59 -17.02
N SER A 80 -34.80 -1.07 -15.86
CA SER A 80 -35.63 -1.20 -14.65
C SER A 80 -35.48 0.01 -13.72
N THR A 81 -36.59 0.65 -13.34
CA THR A 81 -36.58 1.89 -12.51
C THR A 81 -37.42 1.76 -11.23
N GLY A 82 -37.25 0.66 -10.48
CA GLY A 82 -38.04 0.34 -9.28
C GLY A 82 -37.33 0.62 -7.95
N ALA A 83 -37.98 0.22 -6.84
CA ALA A 83 -37.48 0.42 -5.47
C ALA A 83 -36.05 -0.09 -5.24
N SER A 84 -35.68 -1.22 -5.86
CA SER A 84 -34.32 -1.78 -5.77
C SER A 84 -33.24 -0.85 -6.30
N LEU A 85 -33.52 -0.09 -7.37
CA LEU A 85 -32.59 0.92 -7.89
C LEU A 85 -32.43 2.07 -6.89
N GLN A 86 -33.53 2.52 -6.29
CA GLN A 86 -33.49 3.61 -5.31
C GLN A 86 -32.71 3.19 -4.05
N VAL A 87 -32.92 1.97 -3.56
CA VAL A 87 -32.15 1.41 -2.44
C VAL A 87 -30.67 1.36 -2.78
N ALA A 88 -30.30 0.86 -3.96
CA ALA A 88 -28.90 0.83 -4.39
C ALA A 88 -28.29 2.25 -4.49
N LYS A 89 -29.00 3.22 -5.06
CA LYS A 89 -28.54 4.63 -5.10
C LYS A 89 -28.34 5.21 -3.71
N ASN A 90 -29.26 4.94 -2.79
CA ASN A 90 -29.17 5.43 -1.41
C ASN A 90 -27.99 4.81 -0.66
N VAL A 91 -27.76 3.50 -0.82
CA VAL A 91 -26.62 2.79 -0.21
C VAL A 91 -25.30 3.32 -0.77
N ALA A 92 -25.16 3.39 -2.10
CA ALA A 92 -23.97 3.95 -2.75
C ALA A 92 -23.68 5.39 -2.29
N GLY A 93 -24.71 6.26 -2.23
CA GLY A 93 -24.59 7.64 -1.79
C GLY A 93 -24.19 7.78 -0.33
N THR A 94 -24.78 6.97 0.56
CA THR A 94 -24.50 6.95 1.99
C THR A 94 -23.06 6.47 2.25
N LEU A 95 -22.66 5.35 1.64
CA LEU A 95 -21.32 4.82 1.77
C LEU A 95 -20.25 5.72 1.16
N SER A 96 -20.56 6.44 0.07
CA SER A 96 -19.68 7.47 -0.49
C SER A 96 -19.38 8.60 0.51
N THR A 97 -20.42 9.03 1.23
CA THR A 97 -20.31 10.07 2.26
C THR A 97 -19.52 9.56 3.47
N ALA A 98 -19.90 8.40 4.01
CA ALA A 98 -19.21 7.77 5.14
C ALA A 98 -17.72 7.53 4.85
N ARG A 99 -17.41 7.03 3.65
CA ARG A 99 -16.03 6.81 3.22
C ARG A 99 -15.23 8.11 3.14
N SER A 100 -15.83 9.22 2.71
CA SER A 100 -15.12 10.51 2.66
C SER A 100 -14.67 10.97 4.05
N VAL A 101 -15.48 10.69 5.08
CA VAL A 101 -15.12 10.98 6.48
C VAL A 101 -14.04 10.02 6.99
N VAL A 102 -14.19 8.71 6.78
CA VAL A 102 -13.19 7.71 7.22
C VAL A 102 -11.83 7.92 6.52
N ALA A 103 -11.84 8.25 5.23
CA ALA A 103 -10.62 8.51 4.47
C ALA A 103 -9.84 9.71 5.01
N LEU A 104 -10.50 10.72 5.58
CA LEU A 104 -9.83 11.86 6.22
C LEU A 104 -8.97 11.41 7.42
N ALA A 105 -9.45 10.44 8.21
CA ALA A 105 -8.64 9.86 9.28
C ALA A 105 -7.39 9.12 8.73
N ASN A 106 -7.52 8.45 7.58
CA ASN A 106 -6.39 7.81 6.90
C ASN A 106 -5.39 8.85 6.34
N VAL A 107 -5.86 10.03 5.92
CA VAL A 107 -4.99 11.15 5.51
C VAL A 107 -4.07 11.57 6.66
N LEU A 108 -4.66 11.88 7.83
CA LEU A 108 -3.93 12.40 8.98
C LEU A 108 -2.99 11.36 9.60
N ASN A 109 -3.48 10.14 9.80
CA ASN A 109 -2.74 9.11 10.54
C ASN A 109 -1.83 8.24 9.66
N GLY A 110 -2.03 8.29 8.34
CA GLY A 110 -1.34 7.40 7.39
C GLY A 110 -0.64 8.16 6.28
N SER A 111 -1.40 8.88 5.46
CA SER A 111 -0.87 9.44 4.22
C SER A 111 0.10 10.59 4.44
N ILE A 112 -0.16 11.51 5.38
CA ILE A 112 0.77 12.63 5.67
C ILE A 112 2.12 12.09 6.20
N PRO A 113 2.17 11.29 7.29
CA PRO A 113 3.43 10.71 7.75
C PRO A 113 4.10 9.84 6.67
N GLY A 114 3.32 9.07 5.91
CA GLY A 114 3.79 8.23 4.82
C GLY A 114 4.43 9.03 3.68
N CYS A 115 3.86 10.18 3.32
CA CYS A 115 4.39 11.07 2.30
C CYS A 115 5.76 11.60 2.70
N VAL A 116 5.89 12.11 3.93
CA VAL A 116 7.16 12.63 4.46
C VAL A 116 8.22 11.53 4.51
N ASN A 117 7.88 10.37 5.07
CA ASN A 117 8.83 9.26 5.19
C ASN A 117 9.29 8.73 3.83
N SER A 118 8.35 8.52 2.90
CA SER A 118 8.67 8.02 1.55
C SER A 118 9.51 9.03 0.77
N SER A 119 9.22 10.34 0.92
CA SER A 119 10.04 11.39 0.29
C SER A 119 11.47 11.39 0.81
N LYS A 120 11.65 11.28 2.15
CA LYS A 120 12.97 11.17 2.77
C LYS A 120 13.71 9.91 2.31
N ASN A 121 13.04 8.76 2.26
CA ASN A 121 13.64 7.51 1.80
C ASN A 121 14.01 7.55 0.32
N CYS A 122 13.16 8.16 -0.51
CA CYS A 122 13.43 8.37 -1.93
C CYS A 122 14.72 9.18 -2.09
N PHE A 123 14.83 10.33 -1.41
CA PHE A 123 16.03 11.15 -1.44
C PHE A 123 17.28 10.41 -0.93
N HIS A 124 17.13 9.64 0.15
CA HIS A 124 18.20 8.80 0.69
C HIS A 124 18.70 7.76 -0.32
N HIS A 125 17.79 7.10 -1.03
CA HIS A 125 18.14 6.14 -2.07
C HIS A 125 18.77 6.81 -3.29
N ILE A 126 18.27 7.96 -3.71
CA ILE A 126 18.88 8.76 -4.79
C ILE A 126 20.31 9.14 -4.43
N LYS A 127 20.55 9.67 -3.22
CA LYS A 127 21.91 10.01 -2.76
C LYS A 127 22.82 8.80 -2.84
N LYS A 128 22.33 7.64 -2.39
CA LYS A 128 23.06 6.37 -2.46
C LYS A 128 23.38 5.90 -3.88
N CYS A 129 22.62 6.28 -4.91
CA CYS A 129 22.99 5.96 -6.30
C CYS A 129 24.29 6.66 -6.73
N PHE A 130 24.58 7.82 -6.16
CA PHE A 130 25.76 8.64 -6.49
C PHE A 130 26.92 8.49 -5.49
N THR A 131 26.70 7.79 -4.38
CA THR A 131 27.74 7.52 -3.38
C THR A 131 28.79 6.53 -3.93
N PRO A 132 30.10 6.76 -3.68
CA PRO A 132 31.14 5.79 -3.98
C PRO A 132 30.89 4.45 -3.28
N GLU A 133 31.25 3.33 -3.92
CA GLU A 133 30.92 2.00 -3.38
C GLU A 133 31.60 1.69 -2.03
N ALA A 134 32.76 2.30 -1.79
CA ALA A 134 33.51 2.19 -0.53
C ALA A 134 32.78 2.81 0.68
N GLU A 135 31.79 3.68 0.45
CA GLU A 135 31.04 4.38 1.51
C GLU A 135 29.66 3.74 1.79
N TYR A 136 29.36 2.58 1.17
CA TYR A 136 28.15 1.84 1.51
C TYR A 136 28.25 1.28 2.92
N ASN A 137 27.74 2.07 3.86
CA ASN A 137 27.56 1.67 5.24
C ASN A 137 26.47 0.58 5.29
N LEU A 138 26.89 -0.68 5.27
CA LEU A 138 26.09 -1.81 5.72
C LEU A 138 25.87 -1.55 7.22
N GLY A 139 24.68 -1.08 7.58
CA GLY A 139 24.39 -0.62 8.96
C GLY A 139 24.79 -1.66 10.02
N SER A 140 24.89 -1.23 11.28
CA SER A 140 25.41 -2.05 12.38
C SER A 140 24.91 -3.51 12.32
N LEU A 141 25.83 -4.45 12.10
CA LEU A 141 25.59 -5.89 12.00
C LEU A 141 24.76 -6.44 13.18
N GLU A 142 24.89 -5.80 14.35
CA GLU A 142 24.21 -6.15 15.61
C GLU A 142 22.67 -6.07 15.58
N LYS A 143 22.06 -5.41 14.58
CA LYS A 143 20.59 -5.17 14.57
C LYS A 143 19.79 -6.11 13.69
N GLY A 144 20.43 -7.01 12.95
CA GLY A 144 19.75 -7.91 12.02
C GLY A 144 19.01 -7.16 10.90
N LEU A 145 19.61 -7.09 9.71
CA LEU A 145 18.98 -6.45 8.56
C LEU A 145 18.23 -7.49 7.72
N SER A 146 17.13 -7.07 7.09
CA SER A 146 16.47 -7.89 6.07
C SER A 146 17.44 -8.11 4.91
N TYR A 147 17.49 -9.32 4.36
CA TYR A 147 18.47 -9.67 3.31
C TYR A 147 18.44 -8.70 2.13
N ASN A 148 17.25 -8.23 1.74
CA ASN A 148 17.11 -7.28 0.64
C ASN A 148 17.80 -5.94 0.90
N LYS A 149 17.99 -5.53 2.16
CA LYS A 149 18.78 -4.34 2.53
C LYS A 149 20.28 -4.58 2.55
N ILE A 150 20.71 -5.84 2.74
CA ILE A 150 22.13 -6.22 2.84
C ILE A 150 22.75 -6.31 1.45
N TYR A 151 22.00 -6.82 0.47
CA TYR A 151 22.47 -7.02 -0.90
C TYR A 151 22.09 -5.86 -1.84
N LEU A 152 22.16 -4.61 -1.37
CA LEU A 152 21.83 -3.43 -2.17
C LEU A 152 23.00 -3.00 -3.06
N THR A 153 22.77 -2.92 -4.37
CA THR A 153 23.66 -2.26 -5.34
C THR A 153 23.13 -0.86 -5.69
N LYS A 154 23.93 -0.07 -6.42
CA LYS A 154 23.47 1.21 -7.02
C LYS A 154 22.17 1.05 -7.82
N SER A 155 22.07 -0.02 -8.61
CA SER A 155 20.88 -0.29 -9.41
C SER A 155 19.64 -0.61 -8.56
N ASP A 156 19.83 -1.22 -7.39
CA ASP A 156 18.74 -1.50 -6.46
C ASP A 156 18.30 -0.26 -5.70
N HIS A 157 19.24 0.65 -5.42
CA HIS A 157 18.91 1.97 -4.89
C HIS A 157 18.07 2.79 -5.87
N ALA A 158 18.31 2.68 -7.18
CA ALA A 158 17.45 3.30 -8.18
C ALA A 158 16.01 2.73 -8.14
N LEU A 159 15.86 1.40 -8.10
CA LEU A 159 14.56 0.75 -7.98
C LEU A 159 13.84 1.09 -6.66
N ALA A 160 14.58 1.13 -5.55
CA ALA A 160 14.07 1.52 -4.24
C ALA A 160 13.63 3.00 -4.23
N ALA A 161 14.39 3.89 -4.89
CA ALA A 161 14.01 5.29 -5.07
C ALA A 161 12.72 5.41 -5.88
N ILE A 162 12.57 4.67 -6.99
CA ILE A 162 11.33 4.66 -7.79
C ILE A 162 10.15 4.21 -6.93
N LYS A 163 10.30 3.12 -6.16
CA LYS A 163 9.27 2.62 -5.24
C LYS A 163 8.85 3.67 -4.21
N GLU A 164 9.82 4.29 -3.54
CA GLU A 164 9.53 5.28 -2.49
C GLU A 164 8.98 6.59 -3.09
N GLY A 165 9.47 7.02 -4.25
CA GLY A 165 8.93 8.15 -5.00
C GLY A 165 7.47 7.92 -5.42
N CYS A 166 7.16 6.74 -5.95
CA CYS A 166 5.78 6.34 -6.25
C CYS A 166 4.90 6.30 -5.00
N SER A 167 5.45 5.84 -3.87
CA SER A 167 4.74 5.85 -2.59
C SER A 167 4.46 7.27 -2.10
N ALA A 168 5.39 8.22 -2.30
CA ALA A 168 5.19 9.63 -2.00
C ALA A 168 4.12 10.26 -2.91
N ILE A 169 4.14 9.99 -4.22
CA ILE A 169 3.11 10.45 -5.17
C ILE A 169 1.74 9.89 -4.78
N GLY A 170 1.66 8.60 -4.48
CA GLY A 170 0.44 7.96 -4.00
C GLY A 170 -0.07 8.60 -2.71
N ALA A 171 0.82 8.90 -1.76
CA ALA A 171 0.41 9.59 -0.53
C ALA A 171 -0.07 11.02 -0.79
N ALA A 172 0.68 11.80 -1.58
CA ALA A 172 0.35 13.19 -1.92
C ALA A 172 -1.00 13.30 -2.65
N THR A 173 -1.22 12.48 -3.68
CA THR A 173 -2.49 12.44 -4.42
C THR A 173 -3.67 12.01 -3.54
N TYR A 174 -3.45 11.09 -2.60
CA TYR A 174 -4.48 10.70 -1.62
C TYR A 174 -4.78 11.85 -0.65
N ILE A 175 -3.77 12.56 -0.15
CA ILE A 175 -3.93 13.74 0.72
C ILE A 175 -4.72 14.82 -0.01
N THR A 176 -4.36 15.18 -1.24
CA THR A 176 -5.09 16.20 -2.00
C THR A 176 -6.53 15.76 -2.25
N THR A 177 -6.75 14.50 -2.60
CA THR A 177 -8.10 13.99 -2.87
C THR A 177 -8.98 13.95 -1.63
N PHE A 178 -8.53 13.26 -0.57
CA PHE A 178 -9.36 12.96 0.60
C PHE A 178 -9.18 13.95 1.75
N GLY A 179 -8.10 14.72 1.76
CA GLY A 179 -7.83 15.77 2.74
C GLY A 179 -8.31 17.15 2.30
N VAL A 180 -8.46 17.38 0.99
CA VAL A 180 -8.83 18.72 0.46
C VAL A 180 -10.06 18.64 -0.44
N SER A 181 -9.96 18.01 -1.61
CA SER A 181 -11.01 18.10 -2.63
C SER A 181 -12.35 17.47 -2.20
N ARG A 182 -12.33 16.24 -1.66
CA ARG A 182 -13.53 15.54 -1.19
C ARG A 182 -14.20 16.24 0.00
N PRO A 183 -13.47 16.72 1.03
CA PRO A 183 -14.05 17.55 2.08
C PRO A 183 -14.71 18.83 1.55
N ILE A 184 -14.08 19.55 0.61
CA ILE A 184 -14.66 20.75 0.00
C ILE A 184 -15.96 20.41 -0.75
N LEU A 185 -15.96 19.35 -1.56
CA LEU A 185 -17.16 18.88 -2.28
C LEU A 185 -18.27 18.46 -1.31
N LEU A 186 -17.92 17.83 -0.18
CA LEU A 186 -18.87 17.42 0.85
C LEU A 186 -19.45 18.64 1.57
N ALA A 187 -18.62 19.59 1.99
CA ALA A 187 -19.07 20.82 2.61
C ALA A 187 -20.00 21.61 1.68
N ASN A 188 -19.66 21.70 0.39
CA ASN A 188 -20.53 22.33 -0.62
C ASN A 188 -21.87 21.63 -0.78
N LYS A 189 -21.90 20.30 -0.67
CA LYS A 189 -23.14 19.51 -0.72
C LYS A 189 -24.00 19.70 0.53
N LEU A 190 -23.39 19.89 1.69
CA LEU A 190 -24.09 20.01 2.99
C LEU A 190 -24.49 21.45 3.34
N ALA A 191 -23.91 22.45 2.68
CA ALA A 191 -24.25 23.85 2.91
C ALA A 191 -25.70 24.16 2.47
N ASN A 192 -26.42 24.95 3.28
CA ASN A 192 -27.78 25.42 2.96
C ASN A 192 -27.84 26.16 1.61
N LYS A 193 -26.74 26.82 1.24
CA LYS A 193 -26.50 27.37 -0.10
C LYS A 193 -25.16 26.83 -0.60
N PRO A 194 -25.13 26.05 -1.69
CA PRO A 194 -23.88 25.64 -2.32
C PRO A 194 -23.03 26.88 -2.63
N PHE A 195 -21.76 26.86 -2.20
CA PHE A 195 -20.83 27.98 -2.34
C PHE A 195 -19.89 27.83 -3.54
N LEU A 196 -19.84 26.65 -4.16
CA LEU A 196 -19.15 26.41 -5.43
C LEU A 196 -20.11 26.60 -6.59
N SER A 197 -19.65 27.27 -7.64
CA SER A 197 -20.35 27.27 -8.93
C SER A 197 -20.38 25.86 -9.53
N SER A 198 -21.26 25.64 -10.51
CA SER A 198 -21.35 24.36 -11.23
C SER A 198 -20.02 24.00 -11.89
N GLU A 199 -19.35 24.96 -12.50
CA GLU A 199 -18.05 24.81 -13.18
C GLU A 199 -16.95 24.47 -12.17
N ALA A 200 -16.91 25.16 -11.03
CA ALA A 200 -15.93 24.91 -9.98
C ALA A 200 -16.12 23.50 -9.37
N LYS A 201 -17.38 23.09 -9.17
CA LYS A 201 -17.71 21.75 -8.68
C LYS A 201 -17.29 20.67 -9.67
N GLU A 202 -17.56 20.87 -10.95
CA GLU A 202 -17.16 19.95 -12.03
C GLU A 202 -15.64 19.86 -12.15
N GLY A 203 -14.94 21.00 -12.19
CA GLY A 203 -13.48 21.06 -12.24
C GLY A 203 -12.81 20.36 -11.06
N LEU A 204 -13.35 20.52 -9.85
CA LEU A 204 -12.86 19.82 -8.65
C LEU A 204 -13.14 18.31 -8.72
N GLY A 205 -14.31 17.91 -9.25
CA GLY A 205 -14.64 16.52 -9.52
C GLY A 205 -13.69 15.85 -10.52
N ASN A 206 -13.36 16.54 -11.62
CA ASN A 206 -12.41 16.08 -12.62
C ASN A 206 -10.99 15.97 -12.04
N SER A 207 -10.58 16.96 -11.23
CA SER A 207 -9.29 16.94 -10.53
C SER A 207 -9.15 15.71 -9.62
N VAL A 208 -10.21 15.32 -8.91
CA VAL A 208 -10.21 14.08 -8.11
C VAL A 208 -9.98 12.85 -8.99
N ASN A 209 -10.57 12.77 -10.18
CA ASN A 209 -10.36 11.65 -11.09
C ASN A 209 -8.90 11.60 -11.58
N TYR A 210 -8.31 12.74 -11.96
CA TYR A 210 -6.90 12.80 -12.38
C TYR A 210 -5.94 12.44 -11.25
N LEU A 211 -6.15 12.97 -10.05
CA LEU A 211 -5.32 12.67 -8.87
C LEU A 211 -5.39 11.19 -8.49
N MET A 212 -6.57 10.58 -8.52
CA MET A 212 -6.72 9.15 -8.24
C MET A 212 -6.11 8.28 -9.34
N THR A 213 -6.19 8.70 -10.61
CA THR A 213 -5.51 8.00 -11.71
C THR A 213 -4.00 7.98 -11.47
N ALA A 214 -3.41 9.13 -11.14
CA ALA A 214 -2.00 9.23 -10.78
C ALA A 214 -1.64 8.40 -9.54
N ASN A 215 -2.54 8.35 -8.54
CA ASN A 215 -2.39 7.51 -7.35
C ASN A 215 -2.25 6.03 -7.71
N HIS A 216 -3.19 5.52 -8.50
CA HIS A 216 -3.24 4.11 -8.87
C HIS A 216 -2.08 3.74 -9.80
N ALA A 217 -1.74 4.60 -10.77
CA ALA A 217 -0.58 4.43 -11.64
C ALA A 217 0.73 4.37 -10.84
N ALA A 218 0.92 5.29 -9.88
CA ALA A 218 2.07 5.24 -8.98
C ALA A 218 2.11 3.95 -8.16
N GLY A 219 0.95 3.47 -7.70
CA GLY A 219 0.84 2.18 -7.01
C GLY A 219 1.32 0.99 -7.85
N VAL A 220 0.93 0.94 -9.13
CA VAL A 220 1.35 -0.12 -10.07
C VAL A 220 2.84 -0.03 -10.37
N ILE A 221 3.35 1.16 -10.74
CA ILE A 221 4.76 1.38 -11.10
C ILE A 221 5.67 1.11 -9.89
N GLY A 222 5.32 1.63 -8.72
CA GLY A 222 6.07 1.40 -7.48
C GLY A 222 6.05 -0.07 -7.06
N GLY A 223 4.93 -0.76 -7.27
CA GLY A 223 4.83 -2.21 -7.06
C GLY A 223 5.75 -3.00 -7.99
N ALA A 224 5.77 -2.67 -9.29
CA ALA A 224 6.66 -3.30 -10.27
C ALA A 224 8.14 -3.09 -9.91
N ALA A 225 8.53 -1.86 -9.55
CA ALA A 225 9.89 -1.57 -9.09
C ALA A 225 10.24 -2.36 -7.82
N SER A 226 9.30 -2.47 -6.87
CA SER A 226 9.48 -3.28 -5.66
C SER A 226 9.68 -4.76 -5.97
N LEU A 227 8.94 -5.31 -6.94
CA LEU A 227 9.04 -6.72 -7.34
C LEU A 227 10.38 -7.01 -8.02
N LEU A 228 10.81 -6.14 -8.93
CA LEU A 228 12.12 -6.25 -9.60
C LEU A 228 13.27 -6.21 -8.58
N TYR A 229 13.19 -5.29 -7.64
CA TYR A 229 14.16 -5.17 -6.55
C TYR A 229 14.19 -6.43 -5.67
N GLU A 230 13.03 -6.91 -5.24
CA GLU A 230 12.93 -8.10 -4.38
C GLU A 230 13.47 -9.36 -5.09
N ASN A 231 13.18 -9.54 -6.38
CA ASN A 231 13.70 -10.65 -7.18
C ASN A 231 15.23 -10.60 -7.32
N ARG A 232 15.80 -9.41 -7.55
CA ARG A 232 17.27 -9.23 -7.63
C ARG A 232 17.95 -9.51 -6.29
N ALA A 233 17.37 -8.99 -5.21
CA ALA A 233 17.85 -9.23 -3.85
C ALA A 233 17.81 -10.72 -3.49
N TYR A 234 16.71 -11.41 -3.81
CA TYR A 234 16.55 -12.83 -3.53
C TYR A 234 17.55 -13.68 -4.31
N LYS A 235 17.74 -13.39 -5.61
CA LYS A 235 18.74 -14.08 -6.43
C LYS A 235 20.14 -13.97 -5.82
N ARG A 236 20.58 -12.75 -5.47
CA ARG A 236 21.90 -12.54 -4.84
C ARG A 236 22.02 -13.23 -3.48
N ALA A 237 20.98 -13.21 -2.66
CA ALA A 237 20.99 -13.90 -1.37
C ALA A 237 21.06 -15.43 -1.54
N SER A 238 20.33 -15.98 -2.50
CA SER A 238 20.34 -17.41 -2.82
C SER A 238 21.69 -17.85 -3.39
N ASP A 239 22.26 -17.09 -4.32
CA ASP A 239 23.58 -17.36 -4.89
C ASP A 239 24.67 -17.27 -3.81
N GLY A 240 24.60 -16.26 -2.93
CA GLY A 240 25.49 -16.12 -1.78
C GLY A 240 25.41 -17.30 -0.82
N LEU A 241 24.19 -17.79 -0.53
CA LEU A 241 23.98 -18.96 0.32
C LEU A 241 24.55 -20.24 -0.31
N LEU A 242 24.40 -20.42 -1.63
CA LEU A 242 24.95 -21.56 -2.36
C LEU A 242 26.49 -21.54 -2.39
N ASN A 243 27.07 -20.35 -2.55
CA ASN A 243 28.52 -20.16 -2.50
C ASN A 243 29.07 -20.46 -1.09
N ALA A 244 28.39 -20.01 -0.02
CA ALA A 244 28.79 -20.35 1.35
C ALA A 244 28.77 -21.86 1.60
N ARG A 245 27.75 -22.58 1.07
CA ARG A 245 27.70 -24.05 1.16
C ARG A 245 28.89 -24.73 0.49
N THR A 246 29.30 -24.25 -0.67
CA THR A 246 30.36 -24.88 -1.48
C THR A 246 31.77 -24.49 -1.04
N THR A 247 31.95 -23.28 -0.50
CA THR A 247 33.27 -22.70 -0.23
C THR A 247 33.63 -22.65 1.25
N GLU A 248 32.63 -22.55 2.14
CA GLU A 248 32.82 -22.30 3.59
C GLU A 248 32.45 -23.52 4.45
N THR A 249 32.21 -24.69 3.84
CA THR A 249 31.83 -25.94 4.54
C THR A 249 30.64 -25.76 5.49
N MET A 250 29.62 -25.02 5.03
CA MET A 250 28.42 -24.77 5.81
C MET A 250 27.64 -26.08 6.04
N ASP A 251 27.20 -26.29 7.28
CA ASP A 251 26.41 -27.47 7.68
C ASP A 251 25.16 -27.62 6.78
N PRO A 252 24.95 -28.80 6.15
CA PRO A 252 23.76 -29.08 5.32
C PRO A 252 22.43 -28.79 6.00
N GLU A 253 22.30 -29.02 7.31
CA GLU A 253 21.05 -28.77 8.04
C GLU A 253 20.78 -27.27 8.15
N VAL A 254 21.80 -26.49 8.53
CA VAL A 254 21.77 -25.03 8.55
C VAL A 254 21.45 -24.47 7.16
N TYR A 255 22.08 -24.99 6.11
CA TYR A 255 21.80 -24.59 4.73
C TYR A 255 20.32 -24.78 4.35
N ASN A 256 19.78 -25.97 4.62
CA ASN A 256 18.38 -26.28 4.28
C ASN A 256 17.41 -25.37 5.03
N GLN A 257 17.67 -25.12 6.32
CA GLN A 257 16.86 -24.22 7.14
C GLN A 257 16.91 -22.77 6.61
N VAL A 258 18.10 -22.23 6.32
CA VAL A 258 18.25 -20.87 5.78
C VAL A 258 17.60 -20.75 4.41
N SER A 259 17.79 -21.74 3.54
CA SER A 259 17.22 -21.76 2.19
C SER A 259 15.69 -21.75 2.22
N GLN A 260 15.09 -22.56 3.10
CA GLN A 260 13.64 -22.59 3.27
C GLN A 260 13.10 -21.25 3.79
N GLN A 261 13.72 -20.68 4.82
CA GLN A 261 13.30 -19.38 5.36
C GLN A 261 13.43 -18.25 4.33
N LEU A 262 14.50 -18.25 3.52
CA LEU A 262 14.69 -17.29 2.45
C LEU A 262 13.58 -17.40 1.40
N LYS A 263 13.23 -18.62 0.98
CA LYS A 263 12.13 -18.89 0.04
C LYS A 263 10.78 -18.43 0.59
N GLU A 264 10.47 -18.75 1.84
CA GLU A 264 9.22 -18.37 2.48
C GLU A 264 9.09 -16.84 2.61
N SER A 265 10.16 -16.17 3.01
CA SER A 265 10.23 -14.71 3.11
C SER A 265 10.01 -14.04 1.75
N HIS A 266 10.72 -14.53 0.72
CA HIS A 266 10.57 -14.05 -0.65
C HIS A 266 9.15 -14.25 -1.19
N PHE A 267 8.60 -15.46 -1.04
CA PHE A 267 7.24 -15.76 -1.48
C PHE A 267 6.21 -14.84 -0.83
N LYS A 268 6.33 -14.58 0.48
CA LYS A 268 5.46 -13.65 1.20
C LYS A 268 5.58 -12.22 0.66
N ALA A 269 6.80 -11.75 0.41
CA ALA A 269 7.04 -10.41 -0.14
C ALA A 269 6.48 -10.25 -1.56
N VAL A 270 6.72 -11.23 -2.43
CA VAL A 270 6.21 -11.29 -3.81
C VAL A 270 4.68 -11.34 -3.82
N LYS A 271 4.07 -12.26 -3.07
CA LYS A 271 2.61 -12.38 -2.98
C LYS A 271 1.97 -11.06 -2.56
N LYS A 272 2.49 -10.43 -1.49
CA LYS A 272 2.00 -9.13 -1.01
C LYS A 272 2.11 -8.04 -2.08
N THR A 273 3.23 -8.00 -2.80
CA THR A 273 3.48 -7.01 -3.84
C THR A 273 2.54 -7.21 -5.03
N ILE A 274 2.36 -8.45 -5.49
CA ILE A 274 1.43 -8.80 -6.60
C ILE A 274 0.00 -8.42 -6.24
N LEU A 275 -0.47 -8.76 -5.03
CA LEU A 275 -1.82 -8.38 -4.59
C LEU A 275 -2.00 -6.86 -4.56
N GLY A 276 -0.99 -6.11 -4.11
CA GLY A 276 -0.99 -4.65 -4.16
C GLY A 276 -1.02 -4.08 -5.59
N ILE A 277 -0.27 -4.68 -6.52
CA ILE A 277 -0.29 -4.30 -7.93
C ILE A 277 -1.68 -4.56 -8.53
N LEU A 278 -2.26 -5.73 -8.30
CA LEU A 278 -3.57 -6.10 -8.83
C LEU A 278 -4.67 -5.17 -8.29
N GLU A 279 -4.64 -4.87 -6.98
CA GLU A 279 -5.55 -3.90 -6.36
C GLU A 279 -5.52 -2.57 -7.13
N LYS A 280 -4.32 -2.03 -7.37
CA LYS A 280 -4.13 -0.74 -8.02
C LYS A 280 -4.41 -0.79 -9.52
N ALA A 281 -4.11 -1.89 -10.18
CA ALA A 281 -4.37 -2.09 -11.61
C ALA A 281 -5.86 -2.08 -11.92
N PHE A 282 -6.69 -2.77 -11.12
CA PHE A 282 -8.14 -2.72 -11.29
C PHE A 282 -8.72 -1.31 -11.05
N GLU A 283 -8.18 -0.57 -10.07
CA GLU A 283 -8.57 0.84 -9.86
C GLU A 283 -8.16 1.72 -11.05
N LEU A 284 -6.97 1.49 -11.62
CA LEU A 284 -6.47 2.21 -12.78
C LEU A 284 -7.30 1.93 -14.04
N VAL A 285 -7.69 0.67 -14.27
CA VAL A 285 -8.63 0.30 -15.35
C VAL A 285 -9.94 1.06 -15.16
N ALA A 286 -10.52 1.06 -13.96
CA ALA A 286 -11.74 1.81 -13.68
C ALA A 286 -11.59 3.31 -13.96
N ASP A 287 -10.42 3.90 -13.70
CA ASP A 287 -10.16 5.31 -14.00
C ASP A 287 -10.02 5.58 -15.50
N LEU A 288 -9.39 4.69 -16.27
CA LEU A 288 -9.33 4.81 -17.73
C LEU A 288 -10.73 4.86 -18.36
N PHE A 289 -11.68 4.05 -17.89
CA PHE A 289 -13.08 4.10 -18.35
C PHE A 289 -13.82 5.39 -17.98
N LYS A 290 -13.33 6.14 -16.98
CA LYS A 290 -13.86 7.48 -16.65
C LYS A 290 -13.23 8.57 -17.52
N LEU A 291 -11.93 8.43 -17.81
CA LEU A 291 -11.16 9.44 -18.53
C LEU A 291 -11.32 9.36 -20.05
N ILE A 292 -11.50 8.14 -20.59
CA ILE A 292 -11.64 7.93 -22.02
C ILE A 292 -13.13 8.00 -22.39
N PRO A 293 -13.51 8.84 -23.37
CA PRO A 293 -14.88 8.92 -23.85
C PRO A 293 -15.19 7.70 -24.73
N PHE A 294 -15.47 6.56 -24.12
CA PHE A 294 -16.01 5.41 -24.83
C PHE A 294 -17.49 5.60 -25.16
N PRO A 295 -18.00 5.06 -26.29
CA PRO A 295 -19.41 5.15 -26.70
C PRO A 295 -20.31 4.19 -25.89
N PHE A 296 -20.12 4.11 -24.57
CA PHE A 296 -20.96 3.34 -23.66
C PHE A 296 -21.97 4.26 -22.98
N SER A 297 -23.19 3.75 -22.77
CA SER A 297 -24.18 4.43 -21.95
C SER A 297 -23.65 4.62 -20.52
N ALA A 298 -24.14 5.66 -19.83
CA ALA A 298 -23.73 5.94 -18.45
C ALA A 298 -23.95 4.74 -17.50
N PRO A 299 -25.05 3.96 -17.59
CA PRO A 299 -25.24 2.76 -16.78
C PRO A 299 -24.20 1.66 -17.03
N ILE A 300 -23.86 1.39 -18.31
CA ILE A 300 -22.84 0.39 -18.67
C ILE A 300 -21.47 0.82 -18.14
N ARG A 301 -21.13 2.10 -18.32
CA ARG A 301 -19.88 2.67 -17.78
C ARG A 301 -19.82 2.55 -16.26
N LEU A 302 -20.93 2.81 -15.56
CA LEU A 302 -21.03 2.65 -14.11
C LEU A 302 -20.84 1.19 -13.68
N ALA A 303 -21.42 0.24 -14.41
CA ALA A 303 -21.26 -1.18 -14.14
C ALA A 303 -19.79 -1.62 -14.32
N VAL A 304 -19.16 -1.30 -15.45
CA VAL A 304 -17.76 -1.69 -15.71
C VAL A 304 -16.81 -1.08 -14.69
N THR A 305 -16.90 0.23 -14.45
CA THR A 305 -16.02 0.93 -13.50
C THR A 305 -16.21 0.40 -12.08
N SER A 306 -17.45 0.23 -11.62
CA SER A 306 -17.75 -0.26 -10.28
C SER A 306 -17.42 -1.76 -10.10
N GLY A 307 -17.53 -2.56 -11.16
CA GLY A 307 -17.09 -3.96 -11.16
C GLY A 307 -15.59 -4.08 -10.93
N ALA A 308 -14.79 -3.29 -11.66
CA ALA A 308 -13.34 -3.24 -11.46
C ALA A 308 -12.97 -2.74 -10.04
N VAL A 309 -13.65 -1.71 -9.53
CA VAL A 309 -13.43 -1.22 -8.16
C VAL A 309 -13.82 -2.26 -7.10
N THR A 310 -14.84 -3.09 -7.37
CA THR A 310 -15.25 -4.19 -6.49
C THR A 310 -14.19 -5.27 -6.41
N LEU A 311 -13.63 -5.71 -7.55
CA LEU A 311 -12.53 -6.67 -7.59
C LEU A 311 -11.30 -6.13 -6.83
N SER A 312 -10.92 -4.88 -7.10
CA SER A 312 -9.85 -4.20 -6.38
C SER A 312 -10.07 -4.22 -4.86
N SER A 313 -11.26 -3.79 -4.42
CA SER A 313 -11.57 -3.68 -3.00
C SER A 313 -11.65 -5.04 -2.32
N GLY A 314 -12.11 -6.08 -3.03
CA GLY A 314 -12.08 -7.46 -2.56
C GLY A 314 -10.66 -7.98 -2.35
N ILE A 315 -9.75 -7.74 -3.30
CA ILE A 315 -8.32 -8.05 -3.17
C ILE A 315 -7.70 -7.31 -1.97
N GLY A 316 -8.04 -6.03 -1.82
CA GLY A 316 -7.56 -5.21 -0.70
C GLY A 316 -8.05 -5.73 0.66
N LEU A 317 -9.33 -6.09 0.76
CA LEU A 317 -9.91 -6.69 1.97
C LEU A 317 -9.27 -8.04 2.30
N TYR A 318 -9.11 -8.92 1.32
CA TYR A 318 -8.41 -10.19 1.49
C TYR A 318 -6.97 -9.99 1.96
N SER A 319 -6.27 -9.01 1.38
CA SER A 319 -4.89 -8.68 1.78
C SER A 319 -4.80 -8.17 3.20
N VAL A 320 -5.78 -7.40 3.66
CA VAL A 320 -5.84 -6.95 5.07
C VAL A 320 -6.14 -8.13 5.99
N TRP A 321 -7.12 -8.96 5.63
CA TRP A 321 -7.54 -10.10 6.46
C TRP A 321 -6.45 -11.19 6.57
N SER A 322 -5.82 -11.55 5.46
CA SER A 322 -4.75 -12.57 5.44
C SER A 322 -3.44 -12.14 6.12
N ASN A 323 -3.29 -10.85 6.44
CA ASN A 323 -2.13 -10.30 7.14
C ASN A 323 -2.47 -9.76 8.56
N SER A 324 -3.72 -9.91 9.01
CA SER A 324 -4.16 -9.59 10.38
C SER A 324 -4.02 -10.79 11.29
#